data_AF-A0A368BZU2-F1
#
_entry.id   AF-A0A368BZU2-F1
#
_cell.length_a   1.000
_cell.length_b   1.000
_cell.length_c   1.000
_cell.angle_alpha   90.00
_cell.angle_beta   90.00
_cell.angle_gamma   90.00
#
_symmetry.space_group_name_H-M   'P 1'
#
loop_
_entity.id
_entity.type
_entity.pdbx_description
1 polymer ?
#
loop_
_entity_poly.entity_id
_entity_poly.type
_entity_poly.pdbx_seq_one_letter_code
_entity_poly.pdbx_strand_id
1 'polypeptide(L)'
;MFKKIGLIFKNSLSDNDKNSLKQLIPVLIKSDCTIYVEEEINFDGNFATEVLNDFPKTLDLLIVFGGDGTFLGSARKFLEFEIPMLGVNFGSVGFLTDISVEGFEETIKDILSGRHIIEERDLVRVSFSNQTYFGLNEVLIHSGSYAQLMRYKLKIGERVVYEQRSDGLIIATPTGSSAYALSAGGPIIDPELSVFNIIPMMSQSLSSRALVSPNKKDISVEIMDGPLEHGMICVDGQENIQVNFGDEILISKNEIKLKIVHPKNNNFYESCREKLGWSLDITNTKPS
;
A
#
# COMPACT_ATOMS: atom_id res chain seq x y z
N MET A 1 -17.28 -15.73 7.75
CA MET A 1 -16.99 -15.66 9.19
C MET A 1 -15.55 -16.09 9.34
N PHE A 2 -14.70 -15.23 9.89
CA PHE A 2 -13.26 -15.50 10.02
C PHE A 2 -13.03 -16.43 11.21
N LYS A 3 -12.43 -17.61 11.00
CA LYS A 3 -12.14 -18.59 12.05
C LYS A 3 -10.64 -18.88 12.16
N LYS A 4 -9.93 -18.92 11.05
CA LYS A 4 -8.48 -19.12 10.97
C LYS A 4 -7.82 -17.78 10.69
N ILE A 5 -7.15 -17.22 11.70
CA ILE A 5 -6.59 -15.87 11.66
C ILE A 5 -5.06 -15.97 11.69
N GLY A 6 -4.40 -15.43 10.68
CA GLY A 6 -2.95 -15.26 10.68
C GLY A 6 -2.57 -13.90 11.22
N LEU A 7 -1.56 -13.84 12.09
CA LEU A 7 -1.02 -12.59 12.60
C LEU A 7 0.34 -12.32 11.96
N ILE A 8 0.51 -11.11 11.44
CA ILE A 8 1.76 -10.58 10.91
C ILE A 8 2.14 -9.37 11.74
N PHE A 9 3.43 -9.23 12.02
CA PHE A 9 3.96 -8.18 12.87
C PHE A 9 5.04 -7.41 12.13
N LYS A 10 5.23 -6.14 12.47
CA LYS A 10 6.39 -5.39 11.98
C LYS A 10 7.71 -6.06 12.42
N ASN A 11 8.73 -5.98 11.57
CA ASN A 11 10.02 -6.66 11.75
C ASN A 11 10.71 -6.38 13.10
N SER A 12 10.52 -5.18 13.67
CA SER A 12 11.09 -4.80 14.96
C SER A 12 9.99 -4.31 15.89
N LEU A 13 9.67 -5.12 16.90
CA LEU A 13 8.72 -4.78 17.96
C LEU A 13 9.46 -4.15 19.13
N SER A 14 9.12 -2.90 19.46
CA SER A 14 9.53 -2.24 20.69
C SER A 14 8.84 -2.87 21.90
N ASP A 15 9.34 -2.59 23.10
CA ASP A 15 8.71 -3.09 24.32
C ASP A 15 7.26 -2.59 24.49
N ASN A 16 6.95 -1.39 24.02
CA ASN A 16 5.59 -0.87 24.00
C ASN A 16 4.69 -1.68 23.05
N ASP A 17 5.17 -2.02 21.85
CA ASP A 17 4.39 -2.84 20.91
C ASP A 17 4.11 -4.22 21.50
N LYS A 18 5.12 -4.85 22.11
CA LYS A 18 4.97 -6.15 22.79
C LYS A 18 3.96 -6.07 23.93
N ASN A 19 3.97 -5.00 24.70
CA ASN A 19 3.00 -4.78 25.77
C ASN A 19 1.58 -4.61 25.22
N SER A 20 1.40 -3.87 24.13
CA SER A 20 0.10 -3.78 23.44
C SER A 20 -0.36 -5.16 22.95
N LEU A 21 0.52 -5.92 22.29
CA LEU A 21 0.18 -7.27 21.80
C LEU A 21 -0.24 -8.23 22.92
N LYS A 22 0.39 -8.16 24.10
CA LYS A 22 -0.03 -8.93 25.29
C LYS A 22 -1.48 -8.65 25.72
N GLN A 23 -2.03 -7.47 25.37
CA GLN A 23 -3.42 -7.11 25.64
C GLN A 23 -4.35 -7.50 24.48
N LEU A 24 -3.90 -7.37 23.23
CA LEU A 24 -4.73 -7.60 22.03
C LEU A 24 -4.93 -9.08 21.70
N ILE A 25 -3.88 -9.90 21.76
CA ILE A 25 -3.94 -11.33 21.40
C ILE A 25 -4.95 -12.12 22.24
N PRO A 26 -5.06 -11.95 23.58
CA PRO A 26 -6.09 -12.62 24.38
C PRO A 26 -7.54 -12.39 23.89
N VAL A 27 -7.83 -11.22 23.30
CA VAL A 27 -9.17 -10.89 22.80
C VAL A 27 -9.52 -11.78 21.60
N LEU A 28 -8.56 -12.03 20.72
CA LEU A 28 -8.71 -12.91 19.57
C LEU A 28 -8.94 -14.37 20.01
N ILE A 29 -8.19 -14.85 21.00
CA ILE A 29 -8.31 -16.24 21.50
C ILE A 29 -9.68 -16.49 22.13
N LYS A 30 -10.25 -15.50 22.82
CA LYS A 30 -11.60 -15.63 23.42
C LYS A 30 -12.73 -15.73 22.38
N SER A 31 -12.44 -15.46 21.11
CA SER A 31 -13.45 -15.32 20.05
C SER A 31 -13.65 -16.59 19.21
N ASP A 32 -13.35 -17.78 19.76
CA ASP A 32 -13.49 -19.10 19.09
C ASP A 32 -12.74 -19.18 17.74
N CYS A 33 -11.61 -18.47 17.65
CA CYS A 33 -10.74 -18.42 16.47
C CYS A 33 -9.44 -19.20 16.72
N THR A 34 -8.93 -19.85 15.68
CA THR A 34 -7.59 -20.44 15.67
C THR A 34 -6.61 -19.40 15.15
N ILE A 35 -5.55 -19.16 15.93
CA ILE A 35 -4.54 -18.14 15.63
C ILE A 35 -3.27 -18.79 15.14
N TYR A 36 -2.79 -18.31 14.00
CA TYR A 36 -1.53 -18.72 13.39
C TYR A 36 -0.56 -17.54 13.39
N VAL A 37 0.73 -17.83 13.52
CA VAL A 37 1.81 -16.85 13.35
C VAL A 37 2.78 -17.34 12.30
N GLU A 38 3.38 -16.39 11.57
CA GLU A 38 4.36 -16.71 10.54
C GLU A 38 5.70 -17.18 11.12
N GLU A 39 6.13 -16.56 12.23
CA GLU A 39 7.35 -16.90 12.96
C GLU A 39 7.02 -16.98 14.45
N GLU A 40 7.73 -17.85 15.21
CA GLU A 40 7.58 -17.90 16.66
C GLU A 40 7.99 -16.57 17.28
N ILE A 41 7.03 -15.88 17.91
CA ILE A 41 7.32 -14.70 18.71
C ILE A 41 7.26 -15.10 20.18
N ASN A 42 8.39 -14.95 20.84
CA ASN A 42 8.50 -15.24 22.26
C ASN A 42 7.82 -14.10 23.05
N PHE A 43 6.54 -14.28 23.36
CA PHE A 43 5.84 -13.45 24.34
C PHE A 43 5.97 -14.10 25.72
N ASP A 44 6.16 -13.32 26.79
CA ASP A 44 6.11 -13.82 28.18
C ASP A 44 4.70 -14.29 28.62
N GLY A 45 3.88 -14.78 27.68
CA GLY A 45 2.55 -15.31 27.90
C GLY A 45 2.36 -16.58 27.08
N ASN A 46 1.79 -17.62 27.70
CA ASN A 46 1.43 -18.87 27.04
C ASN A 46 0.29 -18.62 26.05
N PHE A 47 0.59 -18.14 24.85
CA PHE A 47 -0.34 -18.13 23.74
C PHE A 47 -0.09 -19.39 22.91
N ALA A 48 -1.10 -20.25 22.80
CA ALA A 48 -1.07 -21.35 21.85
C ALA A 48 -1.18 -20.74 20.44
N THR A 49 -0.04 -20.44 19.85
CA THR A 49 0.08 -20.03 18.45
C THR A 49 0.73 -21.18 17.70
N GLU A 50 0.13 -21.57 16.57
CA GLU A 50 0.69 -22.61 15.72
C GLU A 50 1.47 -21.94 14.58
N VAL A 51 2.73 -22.35 14.42
CA VAL A 51 3.49 -22.03 13.20
C VAL A 51 3.02 -22.98 12.12
N LEU A 52 2.44 -22.44 11.04
CA LEU A 52 1.84 -23.25 9.99
C LEU A 52 2.79 -23.36 8.78
N ASN A 53 3.19 -24.59 8.41
CA ASN A 53 4.03 -24.84 7.23
C ASN A 53 3.38 -24.40 5.91
N ASP A 54 2.05 -24.33 5.84
CA ASP A 54 1.25 -23.81 4.71
C ASP A 54 0.46 -22.53 5.12
N PHE A 55 1.11 -21.64 5.89
CA PHE A 55 0.53 -20.44 6.51
C PHE A 55 -0.58 -19.75 5.72
N PRO A 56 -0.42 -19.43 4.42
CA PRO A 56 -1.41 -18.60 3.74
C PRO A 56 -2.66 -19.35 3.29
N LYS A 57 -2.53 -20.62 2.85
CA LYS A 57 -3.59 -21.32 2.09
C LYS A 57 -4.84 -21.68 2.91
N THR A 58 -4.80 -21.52 4.22
CA THR A 58 -5.87 -21.96 5.12
C THR A 58 -6.48 -20.83 5.93
N LEU A 59 -6.03 -19.59 5.75
CA LEU A 59 -6.48 -18.46 6.56
C LEU A 59 -7.72 -17.81 5.95
N ASP A 60 -8.63 -17.40 6.84
CA ASP A 60 -9.79 -16.60 6.47
C ASP A 60 -9.49 -15.10 6.54
N LEU A 61 -8.50 -14.71 7.35
CA LEU A 61 -8.11 -13.32 7.62
C LEU A 61 -6.62 -13.24 8.00
N LEU A 62 -5.94 -12.21 7.48
CA LEU A 62 -4.64 -11.77 7.97
C LEU A 62 -4.79 -10.47 8.77
N ILE A 63 -4.28 -10.44 9.99
CA ILE A 63 -4.20 -9.22 10.80
C ILE A 63 -2.74 -8.77 10.83
N VAL A 64 -2.50 -7.57 10.30
CA VAL A 64 -1.17 -6.96 10.23
C VAL A 64 -1.04 -5.92 11.34
N PHE A 65 -0.19 -6.20 12.32
CA PHE A 65 0.16 -5.29 13.40
C PHE A 65 1.40 -4.46 13.03
N GLY A 66 1.17 -3.21 12.66
CA GLY A 66 2.21 -2.30 12.20
C GLY A 66 1.63 -1.05 11.53
N GLY A 67 2.50 -0.29 10.85
CA GLY A 67 2.05 0.84 10.02
C GLY A 67 1.79 0.43 8.58
N ASP A 68 1.48 1.40 7.73
CA ASP A 68 1.21 1.18 6.31
C ASP A 68 2.37 0.48 5.58
N GLY A 69 3.63 0.77 5.94
CA GLY A 69 4.79 0.06 5.38
C GLY A 69 4.83 -1.44 5.68
N THR A 70 4.39 -1.84 6.87
CA THR A 70 4.24 -3.27 7.22
C THR A 70 3.10 -3.88 6.43
N PHE A 71 1.98 -3.17 6.30
CA PHE A 71 0.83 -3.61 5.52
C PHE A 71 1.18 -3.82 4.04
N LEU A 72 1.91 -2.90 3.41
CA LEU A 72 2.41 -3.03 2.04
C LEU A 72 3.32 -4.25 1.87
N GLY A 73 4.24 -4.45 2.81
CA GLY A 73 5.12 -5.63 2.82
C GLY A 73 4.34 -6.93 2.87
N SER A 74 3.33 -7.01 3.75
CA SER A 74 2.43 -8.16 3.85
C SER A 74 1.57 -8.35 2.60
N ALA A 75 1.01 -7.27 2.05
CA ALA A 75 0.15 -7.33 0.86
C ALA A 75 0.90 -7.96 -0.32
N ARG A 76 2.14 -7.54 -0.56
CA ARG A 76 3.01 -8.13 -1.58
C ARG A 76 3.29 -9.62 -1.34
N LYS A 77 3.53 -10.02 -0.09
CA LYS A 77 3.86 -11.41 0.27
C LYS A 77 2.66 -12.35 0.13
N PHE A 78 1.45 -11.86 0.42
CA PHE A 78 0.25 -12.69 0.51
C PHE A 78 -0.75 -12.48 -0.63
N LEU A 79 -0.45 -11.62 -1.61
CA LEU A 79 -1.36 -11.24 -2.69
C LEU A 79 -1.96 -12.44 -3.42
N GLU A 80 -1.13 -13.42 -3.79
CA GLU A 80 -1.54 -14.60 -4.57
C GLU A 80 -2.53 -15.52 -3.84
N PHE A 81 -2.64 -15.40 -2.53
CA PHE A 81 -3.56 -16.21 -1.72
C PHE A 81 -4.94 -15.56 -1.55
N GLU A 82 -5.09 -14.30 -1.99
CA GLU A 82 -6.34 -13.56 -1.95
C GLU A 82 -7.02 -13.49 -0.57
N ILE A 83 -6.23 -13.59 0.50
CA ILE A 83 -6.70 -13.55 1.88
C ILE A 83 -7.05 -12.10 2.23
N PRO A 84 -8.25 -11.82 2.77
CA PRO A 84 -8.57 -10.50 3.31
C PRO A 84 -7.58 -10.06 4.39
N MET A 85 -7.19 -8.78 4.37
CA MET A 85 -6.21 -8.21 5.29
C MET A 85 -6.80 -7.10 6.15
N LEU A 86 -6.47 -7.09 7.43
CA LEU A 86 -6.86 -6.08 8.40
C LEU A 86 -5.61 -5.40 8.97
N GLY A 87 -5.51 -4.07 8.84
CA GLY A 87 -4.40 -3.31 9.40
C GLY A 87 -4.70 -2.79 10.80
N VAL A 88 -3.78 -3.04 11.75
CA VAL A 88 -3.85 -2.54 13.13
C VAL A 88 -2.59 -1.76 13.43
N ASN A 89 -2.74 -0.48 13.77
CA ASN A 89 -1.64 0.41 14.06
C ASN A 89 -1.36 0.49 15.57
N PHE A 90 -0.09 0.46 15.94
CA PHE A 90 0.35 0.64 17.34
C PHE A 90 0.32 2.11 17.83
N GLY A 91 0.17 3.06 16.91
CA GLY A 91 0.15 4.50 17.18
C GLY A 91 -0.88 5.22 16.32
N SER A 92 -0.46 6.25 15.59
CA SER A 92 -1.37 7.00 14.70
C SER A 92 -1.81 6.16 13.51
N VAL A 93 -3.13 6.01 13.36
CA VAL A 93 -3.84 5.36 12.24
C VAL A 93 -3.30 5.87 10.89
N GLY A 94 -2.95 4.96 9.98
CA GLY A 94 -2.52 5.23 8.60
C GLY A 94 -3.67 5.04 7.59
N PHE A 95 -3.47 5.31 6.30
CA PHE A 95 -4.54 5.16 5.27
C PHE A 95 -4.95 3.71 5.00
N LEU A 96 -4.14 2.75 5.46
CA LEU A 96 -4.39 1.30 5.30
C LEU A 96 -4.57 0.60 6.66
N THR A 97 -4.34 1.31 7.76
CA THR A 97 -4.27 0.76 9.11
C THR A 97 -5.29 1.46 10.01
N ASP A 98 -6.57 1.14 9.80
CA ASP A 98 -7.73 1.90 10.30
C ASP A 98 -8.11 1.60 11.77
N ILE A 99 -7.38 0.70 12.44
CA ILE A 99 -7.68 0.31 13.83
C ILE A 99 -6.52 0.69 14.74
N SER A 100 -6.80 1.50 15.77
CA SER A 100 -5.85 1.76 16.86
C SER A 100 -5.94 0.70 17.95
N VAL A 101 -4.91 0.64 18.80
CA VAL A 101 -4.85 -0.30 19.93
C VAL A 101 -6.02 -0.09 20.90
N GLU A 102 -6.41 1.16 21.16
CA GLU A 102 -7.46 1.52 22.12
C GLU A 102 -8.85 1.05 21.67
N GLY A 103 -9.13 1.08 20.37
CA GLY A 103 -10.41 0.65 19.77
C GLY A 103 -10.46 -0.82 19.37
N PHE A 104 -9.36 -1.57 19.52
CA PHE A 104 -9.23 -2.90 18.94
C PHE A 104 -10.25 -3.90 19.47
N GLU A 105 -10.48 -3.97 20.78
CA GLU A 105 -11.34 -5.02 21.37
C GLU A 105 -12.79 -4.94 20.87
N GLU A 106 -13.36 -3.74 20.81
CA GLU A 106 -14.72 -3.55 20.29
C GLU A 106 -14.76 -3.82 18.78
N THR A 107 -13.82 -3.22 18.05
CA THR A 107 -13.78 -3.31 16.59
C THR A 107 -13.56 -4.74 16.11
N ILE A 108 -12.70 -5.51 16.75
CA ILE A 108 -12.43 -6.90 16.34
C ILE A 108 -13.63 -7.81 16.60
N LYS A 109 -14.36 -7.62 17.70
CA LYS A 109 -15.62 -8.36 17.95
C LYS A 109 -16.64 -8.08 16.86
N ASP A 110 -16.77 -6.82 16.45
CA ASP A 110 -17.65 -6.42 15.35
C ASP A 110 -17.23 -7.10 14.04
N ILE A 111 -15.94 -7.04 13.69
CA ILE A 111 -15.40 -7.67 12.48
C ILE A 111 -15.65 -9.18 12.48
N LEU A 112 -15.30 -9.89 13.56
CA LEU A 112 -15.48 -11.34 13.68
C LEU A 112 -16.97 -11.75 13.67
N SER A 113 -17.87 -10.88 14.16
CA SER A 113 -19.32 -11.07 14.08
C SER A 113 -19.91 -10.81 12.68
N GLY A 114 -19.10 -10.39 11.71
CA GLY A 114 -19.54 -10.07 10.35
C GLY A 114 -19.97 -8.61 10.14
N ARG A 115 -19.79 -7.74 11.14
CA ARG A 115 -20.07 -6.30 11.05
C ARG A 115 -18.84 -5.55 10.52
N HIS A 116 -18.46 -5.84 9.28
CA HIS A 116 -17.33 -5.22 8.59
C HIS A 116 -17.66 -4.99 7.12
N ILE A 117 -16.79 -4.26 6.44
CA ILE A 117 -16.79 -4.09 4.98
C ILE A 117 -15.51 -4.72 4.45
N ILE A 118 -15.60 -5.38 3.29
CA ILE A 118 -14.42 -5.81 2.53
C ILE A 118 -14.34 -4.89 1.32
N GLU A 119 -13.29 -4.08 1.27
CA GLU A 119 -12.98 -3.20 0.15
C GLU A 119 -11.95 -3.87 -0.76
N GLU A 120 -12.13 -3.79 -2.08
CA GLU A 120 -11.16 -4.31 -3.04
C GLU A 120 -10.33 -3.17 -3.63
N ARG A 121 -9.01 -3.24 -3.50
CA ARG A 121 -8.08 -2.25 -4.06
C ARG A 121 -7.40 -2.79 -5.32
N ASP A 122 -7.45 -2.00 -6.39
CA ASP A 122 -6.65 -2.23 -7.59
C ASP A 122 -5.15 -2.08 -7.24
N LEU A 123 -4.31 -2.99 -7.77
CA LEU A 123 -2.85 -2.88 -7.69
C LEU A 123 -2.28 -2.51 -9.06
N VAL A 124 -1.11 -1.88 -9.04
CA VAL A 124 -0.29 -1.70 -10.22
C VAL A 124 0.63 -2.90 -10.40
N ARG A 125 0.66 -3.47 -11.60
CA ARG A 125 1.58 -4.51 -12.04
C ARG A 125 2.64 -3.87 -12.93
N VAL A 126 3.90 -4.18 -12.70
CA VAL A 126 5.01 -3.77 -13.58
C VAL A 126 5.80 -4.99 -14.03
N SER A 127 6.10 -5.07 -15.33
CA SER A 127 6.84 -6.17 -15.94
C SER A 127 7.93 -5.61 -16.85
N PHE A 128 9.16 -6.11 -16.66
CA PHE A 128 10.34 -5.79 -17.45
C PHE A 128 11.35 -6.94 -17.27
N SER A 129 12.22 -7.17 -18.25
CA SER A 129 13.30 -8.18 -18.15
C SER A 129 12.84 -9.57 -17.69
N ASN A 130 11.64 -10.00 -18.12
CA ASN A 130 10.95 -11.25 -17.72
C ASN A 130 10.63 -11.38 -16.23
N GLN A 131 10.70 -10.27 -15.47
CA GLN A 131 10.30 -10.19 -14.08
C GLN A 131 8.99 -9.42 -13.96
N THR A 132 8.23 -9.68 -12.90
CA THR A 132 6.97 -8.99 -12.61
C THR A 132 6.92 -8.64 -11.13
N TYR A 133 6.47 -7.42 -10.87
CA TYR A 133 6.30 -6.88 -9.53
C TYR A 133 4.92 -6.25 -9.40
N PHE A 134 4.44 -6.13 -8.16
CA PHE A 134 3.14 -5.56 -7.86
C PHE A 134 3.28 -4.50 -6.76
N GLY A 135 2.55 -3.40 -6.91
CA GLY A 135 2.46 -2.33 -5.93
C GLY A 135 1.01 -1.99 -5.61
N LEU A 136 0.70 -1.79 -4.34
CA LEU A 136 -0.58 -1.25 -3.91
C LEU A 136 -0.63 0.26 -4.12
N ASN A 137 0.48 0.97 -3.90
CA ASN A 137 0.54 2.41 -4.01
C ASN A 137 1.05 2.85 -5.38
N GLU A 138 2.32 2.57 -5.69
CA GLU A 138 2.94 3.11 -6.90
C GLU A 138 4.10 2.28 -7.45
N VAL A 139 4.40 2.54 -8.72
CA VAL A 139 5.68 2.24 -9.35
C VAL A 139 6.38 3.57 -9.60
N LEU A 140 7.58 3.72 -9.04
CA LEU A 140 8.49 4.82 -9.26
C LEU A 140 9.57 4.36 -10.25
N ILE A 141 9.71 5.06 -11.38
CA ILE A 141 10.83 4.92 -12.31
C ILE A 141 11.70 6.16 -12.14
N HIS A 142 12.99 6.00 -11.87
CA HIS A 142 13.88 7.14 -11.63
C HIS A 142 15.29 6.91 -12.16
N SER A 143 16.05 8.00 -12.26
CA SER A 143 17.40 8.03 -12.85
C SER A 143 18.48 7.29 -12.06
N GLY A 144 18.17 6.78 -10.87
CA GLY A 144 19.13 6.17 -9.94
C GLY A 144 20.11 7.15 -9.26
N SER A 145 20.15 8.41 -9.68
CA SER A 145 21.07 9.43 -9.17
C SER A 145 20.31 10.65 -8.63
N TYR A 146 20.89 11.33 -7.66
CA TYR A 146 20.26 12.50 -7.03
C TYR A 146 20.34 13.73 -7.94
N ALA A 147 19.20 14.38 -8.18
CA ALA A 147 19.08 15.64 -8.94
C ALA A 147 19.68 15.56 -10.36
N GLN A 148 19.53 14.41 -11.01
CA GLN A 148 20.00 14.18 -12.38
C GLN A 148 18.89 13.58 -13.23
N LEU A 149 18.72 14.14 -14.42
CA LEU A 149 17.59 13.84 -15.30
C LEU A 149 17.82 12.56 -16.10
N MET A 150 16.78 11.73 -16.21
CA MET A 150 16.67 10.69 -17.24
C MET A 150 15.74 11.14 -18.35
N ARG A 151 15.95 10.66 -19.57
CA ARG A 151 15.06 10.86 -20.72
C ARG A 151 14.28 9.57 -20.97
N TYR A 152 12.96 9.66 -20.99
CA TYR A 152 12.08 8.51 -21.23
C TYR A 152 10.93 8.86 -22.14
N LYS A 153 10.34 7.83 -22.73
CA LYS A 153 9.15 7.90 -23.57
C LYS A 153 8.01 7.18 -22.87
N LEU A 154 6.86 7.86 -22.75
CA LEU A 154 5.64 7.32 -22.16
C LEU A 154 4.59 7.04 -23.25
N LYS A 155 3.99 5.87 -23.20
CA LYS A 155 2.83 5.48 -24.02
C LYS A 155 1.67 5.01 -23.14
N ILE A 156 0.44 5.22 -23.61
CA ILE A 156 -0.78 4.61 -23.06
C ILE A 156 -1.46 3.84 -24.19
N GLY A 157 -1.51 2.51 -24.04
CA GLY A 157 -1.71 1.59 -25.16
C GLY A 157 -0.65 1.85 -26.24
N GLU A 158 -1.08 2.01 -27.48
CA GLU A 158 -0.17 2.27 -28.60
C GLU A 158 0.15 3.76 -28.80
N ARG A 159 -0.45 4.66 -28.01
CA ARG A 159 -0.32 6.11 -28.23
C ARG A 159 0.81 6.68 -27.41
N VAL A 160 1.75 7.34 -28.08
CA VAL A 160 2.77 8.17 -27.43
C VAL A 160 2.07 9.35 -26.74
N VAL A 161 2.28 9.49 -25.44
CA VAL A 161 1.78 10.63 -24.65
C VAL A 161 2.79 11.76 -24.74
N TYR A 162 4.02 11.49 -24.32
CA TYR A 162 5.14 12.42 -24.43
C TYR A 162 6.47 11.70 -24.29
N GLU A 163 7.51 12.44 -24.63
CA GLU A 163 8.89 12.16 -24.29
C GLU A 163 9.39 13.28 -23.37
N GLN A 164 10.07 12.94 -22.28
CA GLN A 164 10.40 13.94 -21.26
C GLN A 164 11.74 13.68 -20.58
N ARG A 165 12.35 14.76 -20.10
CA ARG A 165 13.49 14.76 -19.17
C ARG A 165 13.06 15.17 -17.78
N SER A 166 13.25 14.30 -16.80
CA SER A 166 12.86 14.53 -15.40
C SER A 166 13.67 13.61 -14.48
N ASP A 167 13.64 13.84 -13.17
CA ASP A 167 14.33 12.96 -12.19
C ASP A 167 13.71 11.55 -12.17
N GLY A 168 12.41 11.49 -12.46
CA GLY A 168 11.64 10.26 -12.45
C GLY A 168 10.21 10.42 -12.96
N LEU A 169 9.46 9.32 -12.88
CA LEU A 169 8.05 9.20 -13.19
C LEU A 169 7.40 8.27 -12.16
N ILE A 170 6.30 8.72 -11.56
CA ILE A 170 5.47 7.92 -10.65
C ILE A 170 4.21 7.50 -11.40
N ILE A 171 3.87 6.22 -11.32
CA ILE A 171 2.57 5.69 -11.74
C ILE A 171 1.90 5.11 -10.51
N ALA A 172 0.93 5.85 -9.96
CA ALA A 172 0.26 5.51 -8.72
C ALA A 172 -1.17 5.02 -8.97
N THR A 173 -1.60 4.09 -8.12
CA THR A 173 -3.01 3.70 -7.96
C THR A 173 -3.77 4.80 -7.20
N PRO A 174 -5.10 4.71 -7.08
CA PRO A 174 -5.88 5.57 -6.18
C PRO A 174 -5.41 5.49 -4.73
N THR A 175 -5.08 4.28 -4.25
CA THR A 175 -4.53 4.06 -2.90
C THR A 175 -3.21 4.80 -2.71
N GLY A 176 -2.33 4.77 -3.72
CA GLY A 176 -1.06 5.50 -3.70
C GLY A 176 -1.19 7.02 -3.82
N SER A 177 -2.38 7.55 -4.13
CA SER A 177 -2.59 8.99 -4.31
C SER A 177 -2.32 9.80 -3.04
N SER A 178 -2.46 9.19 -1.86
CA SER A 178 -2.13 9.79 -0.56
C SER A 178 -0.70 9.47 -0.08
N ALA A 179 0.07 8.71 -0.84
CA ALA A 179 1.44 8.30 -0.52
C ALA A 179 2.47 9.20 -1.22
N TYR A 180 3.46 8.62 -1.92
CA TYR A 180 4.52 9.41 -2.55
C TYR A 180 3.99 10.32 -3.67
N ALA A 181 2.92 9.89 -4.35
CA ALA A 181 2.20 10.67 -5.34
C ALA A 181 1.70 12.03 -4.80
N LEU A 182 1.21 12.08 -3.56
CA LEU A 182 0.76 13.33 -2.92
C LEU A 182 1.91 14.32 -2.77
N SER A 183 3.04 13.83 -2.24
CA SER A 183 4.27 14.61 -2.05
C SER A 183 4.84 15.12 -3.38
N ALA A 184 4.64 14.38 -4.47
CA ALA A 184 5.03 14.78 -5.82
C ALA A 184 4.05 15.78 -6.48
N GLY A 185 3.02 16.23 -5.77
CA GLY A 185 2.02 17.19 -6.27
C GLY A 185 0.88 16.56 -7.07
N GLY A 186 0.67 15.25 -6.93
CA GLY A 186 -0.49 14.55 -7.47
C GLY A 186 -1.78 14.87 -6.71
N PRO A 187 -2.95 14.72 -7.35
CA PRO A 187 -4.24 14.83 -6.67
C PRO A 187 -4.47 13.65 -5.70
N ILE A 188 -5.25 13.90 -4.64
CA ILE A 188 -5.91 12.84 -3.87
C ILE A 188 -7.01 12.22 -4.74
N ILE A 189 -7.08 10.90 -4.79
CA ILE A 189 -8.03 10.14 -5.61
C ILE A 189 -8.80 9.20 -4.69
N ASP A 190 -10.12 9.19 -4.84
CA ASP A 190 -10.99 8.27 -4.11
C ASP A 190 -10.62 6.80 -4.46
N PRO A 191 -10.39 5.92 -3.48
CA PRO A 191 -9.99 4.53 -3.70
C PRO A 191 -10.93 3.71 -4.61
N GLU A 192 -12.20 4.09 -4.74
CA GLU A 192 -13.18 3.39 -5.58
C GLU A 192 -12.96 3.60 -7.08
N LEU A 193 -12.14 4.59 -7.49
CA LEU A 193 -11.94 4.93 -8.90
C LEU A 193 -10.93 4.00 -9.59
N SER A 194 -11.29 3.44 -10.76
CA SER A 194 -10.35 2.64 -11.57
C SER A 194 -9.49 3.50 -12.51
N VAL A 195 -8.46 4.15 -11.94
CA VAL A 195 -7.54 5.05 -12.67
C VAL A 195 -6.09 4.84 -12.27
N PHE A 196 -5.17 5.30 -13.11
CA PHE A 196 -3.78 5.55 -12.74
C PHE A 196 -3.50 7.06 -12.72
N ASN A 197 -2.68 7.47 -11.77
CA ASN A 197 -2.15 8.81 -11.63
C ASN A 197 -0.67 8.81 -12.04
N ILE A 198 -0.36 9.49 -13.14
CA ILE A 198 0.96 9.52 -13.77
C ILE A 198 1.58 10.88 -13.47
N ILE A 199 2.63 10.91 -12.65
CA ILE A 199 3.22 12.12 -12.11
C ILE A 199 4.71 12.17 -12.46
N PRO A 200 5.14 13.05 -13.37
CA PRO A 200 6.56 13.27 -13.60
C PRO A 200 7.21 14.02 -12.44
N MET A 201 8.39 13.56 -12.01
CA MET A 201 9.14 14.16 -10.90
C MET A 201 10.15 15.18 -11.39
N MET A 202 10.06 16.43 -10.93
CA MET A 202 11.01 17.50 -11.24
C MET A 202 11.31 17.62 -12.75
N SER A 203 10.24 17.67 -13.55
CA SER A 203 10.36 17.79 -15.01
C SER A 203 11.02 19.09 -15.44
N GLN A 204 11.89 19.02 -16.44
CA GLN A 204 12.46 20.19 -17.11
C GLN A 204 11.39 20.96 -17.91
N SER A 205 10.29 20.31 -18.30
CA SER A 205 9.23 20.92 -19.10
C SER A 205 8.26 21.74 -18.23
N LEU A 206 8.12 23.04 -18.54
CA LEU A 206 7.23 23.95 -17.82
C LEU A 206 5.74 23.60 -17.96
N SER A 207 5.37 22.91 -19.04
CA SER A 207 4.00 22.44 -19.29
C SER A 207 3.71 21.06 -18.69
N SER A 208 4.69 20.44 -18.03
CA SER A 208 4.53 19.13 -17.40
C SER A 208 3.50 19.18 -16.28
N ARG A 209 2.54 18.26 -16.28
CA ARG A 209 1.48 18.14 -15.27
C ARG A 209 1.22 16.67 -14.96
N ALA A 210 0.68 16.41 -13.78
CA ALA A 210 0.12 15.10 -13.45
C ALA A 210 -1.02 14.76 -14.44
N LEU A 211 -1.10 13.49 -14.83
CA LEU A 211 -2.09 12.96 -15.76
C LEU A 211 -2.85 11.83 -15.08
N VAL A 212 -4.19 11.94 -15.01
CA VAL A 212 -5.05 10.85 -14.59
C VAL A 212 -5.61 10.16 -15.84
N SER A 213 -5.46 8.84 -15.91
CA SER A 213 -5.95 8.02 -17.02
C SER A 213 -6.72 6.81 -16.49
N PRO A 214 -7.77 6.31 -17.18
CA PRO A 214 -8.34 5.01 -16.86
C PRO A 214 -7.26 3.93 -16.85
N ASN A 215 -7.28 3.03 -15.86
CA ASN A 215 -6.32 1.91 -15.74
C ASN A 215 -6.68 0.70 -16.63
N LYS A 216 -7.49 0.91 -17.67
CA LYS A 216 -7.93 -0.13 -18.62
C LYS A 216 -6.93 -0.41 -19.75
N LYS A 217 -5.96 0.48 -19.91
CA LYS A 217 -4.93 0.38 -20.95
C LYS A 217 -3.57 0.32 -20.28
N ASP A 218 -2.71 -0.50 -20.84
CA ASP A 218 -1.34 -0.61 -20.36
C ASP A 218 -0.58 0.68 -20.64
N ILE A 219 0.34 0.98 -19.75
CA ILE A 219 1.32 2.04 -19.85
C ILE A 219 2.64 1.40 -20.24
N SER A 220 3.32 1.94 -21.24
CA SER A 220 4.69 1.52 -21.60
C SER A 220 5.64 2.69 -21.35
N VAL A 221 6.73 2.44 -20.64
CA VAL A 221 7.81 3.39 -20.39
C VAL A 221 9.10 2.80 -20.90
N GLU A 222 9.80 3.57 -21.73
CA GLU A 222 11.14 3.22 -22.24
C GLU A 222 12.10 4.31 -21.78
N ILE A 223 13.12 3.94 -20.98
CA ILE A 223 14.19 4.85 -20.59
C ILE A 223 15.23 4.86 -21.70
N MET A 224 15.45 6.00 -22.35
CA MET A 224 16.36 6.09 -23.50
C MET A 224 17.77 6.45 -23.08
N ASP A 225 17.91 7.38 -22.13
CA ASP A 225 19.20 7.80 -21.59
C ASP A 225 19.03 8.32 -20.15
N GLY A 226 20.15 8.32 -19.42
CA GLY A 226 20.20 8.80 -18.05
C GLY A 226 21.65 9.09 -17.62
N PRO A 227 21.85 9.54 -16.38
CA PRO A 227 23.16 9.91 -15.88
C PRO A 227 24.03 8.71 -15.47
N LEU A 228 23.41 7.56 -15.19
CA LEU A 228 24.06 6.29 -14.87
C LEU A 228 23.97 5.35 -16.07
N GLU A 229 24.51 4.14 -15.95
CA GLU A 229 24.42 3.10 -16.99
C GLU A 229 23.04 2.41 -17.05
N HIS A 230 22.20 2.62 -16.03
CA HIS A 230 20.88 2.01 -15.88
C HIS A 230 19.91 2.99 -15.19
N GLY A 231 18.62 2.74 -15.38
CA GLY A 231 17.57 3.35 -14.57
C GLY A 231 17.24 2.47 -13.36
N MET A 232 16.38 2.99 -12.50
CA MET A 232 15.91 2.28 -11.31
C MET A 232 14.39 2.28 -11.26
N ILE A 233 13.83 1.16 -10.82
CA ILE A 233 12.41 0.98 -10.54
C ILE A 233 12.26 0.66 -9.06
N CYS A 234 11.34 1.34 -8.39
CA CYS A 234 10.96 1.07 -7.01
C CYS A 234 9.45 0.89 -6.94
N VAL A 235 9.01 -0.20 -6.30
CA VAL A 235 7.58 -0.50 -6.13
C VAL A 235 7.25 -0.40 -4.64
N ASP A 236 6.23 0.40 -4.32
CA ASP A 236 5.78 0.69 -2.94
C ASP A 236 6.91 1.14 -1.97
N GLY A 237 7.94 1.80 -2.48
CA GLY A 237 9.07 2.30 -1.69
C GLY A 237 9.94 1.21 -1.05
N GLN A 238 9.92 -0.01 -1.58
CA GLN A 238 10.55 -1.18 -0.95
C GLN A 238 12.00 -1.39 -1.41
N GLU A 239 12.20 -1.88 -2.63
CA GLU A 239 13.51 -2.21 -3.18
C GLU A 239 13.70 -1.50 -4.52
N ASN A 240 14.92 -1.00 -4.75
CA ASN A 240 15.30 -0.45 -6.06
C ASN A 240 15.86 -1.57 -6.94
N ILE A 241 15.26 -1.72 -8.11
CA ILE A 241 15.58 -2.74 -9.10
C ILE A 241 16.15 -2.04 -10.33
N GLN A 242 17.29 -2.53 -10.82
CA GLN A 242 17.93 -1.97 -12.01
C GLN A 242 17.15 -2.33 -13.27
N VAL A 243 17.04 -1.38 -14.19
CA VAL A 243 16.47 -1.57 -15.53
C VAL A 243 17.39 -0.96 -16.56
N ASN A 244 17.67 -1.68 -17.65
CA ASN A 244 18.58 -1.17 -18.67
C ASN A 244 17.87 -0.12 -19.53
N PHE A 245 18.65 0.77 -20.12
CA PHE A 245 18.11 1.67 -21.13
C PHE A 245 17.69 0.88 -22.38
N GLY A 246 16.57 1.28 -22.97
CA GLY A 246 15.94 0.58 -24.09
C GLY A 246 15.06 -0.61 -23.69
N ASP A 247 15.10 -1.07 -22.43
CA ASP A 247 14.14 -2.07 -21.96
C ASP A 247 12.74 -1.45 -21.90
N GLU A 248 11.73 -2.19 -22.38
CA GLU A 248 10.34 -1.78 -22.26
C GLU A 248 9.80 -2.15 -20.87
N ILE A 249 9.38 -1.14 -20.12
CA ILE A 249 8.73 -1.28 -18.81
C ILE A 249 7.23 -1.24 -19.05
N LEU A 250 6.58 -2.40 -18.94
CA LEU A 250 5.14 -2.52 -19.10
C LEU A 250 4.45 -2.39 -17.75
N ILE A 251 3.52 -1.44 -17.63
CA ILE A 251 2.74 -1.17 -16.42
C ILE A 251 1.26 -1.37 -16.73
N SER A 252 0.58 -2.15 -15.92
CA SER A 252 -0.83 -2.50 -16.12
C SER A 252 -1.55 -2.59 -14.78
N LYS A 253 -2.88 -2.64 -14.82
CA LYS A 253 -3.68 -2.99 -13.64
C LYS A 253 -3.49 -4.48 -13.37
N ASN A 254 -3.25 -4.86 -12.11
CA ASN A 254 -3.18 -6.26 -11.74
C ASN A 254 -4.56 -6.95 -11.84
N GLU A 255 -4.57 -8.23 -12.18
CA GLU A 255 -5.81 -9.02 -12.24
C GLU A 255 -6.34 -9.33 -10.84
N ILE A 256 -5.43 -9.70 -9.92
CA ILE A 256 -5.75 -9.94 -8.52
C ILE A 256 -5.86 -8.59 -7.81
N LYS A 257 -6.92 -8.40 -7.05
CA LYS A 257 -7.11 -7.24 -6.17
C LYS A 257 -6.76 -7.58 -4.74
N LEU A 258 -6.36 -6.57 -3.99
CA LEU A 258 -6.17 -6.71 -2.55
C LEU A 258 -7.52 -6.56 -1.85
N LYS A 259 -7.84 -7.48 -0.94
CA LYS A 259 -9.05 -7.40 -0.11
C LYS A 259 -8.67 -6.81 1.24
N ILE A 260 -9.18 -5.63 1.57
CA ILE A 260 -8.94 -4.97 2.85
C ILE A 260 -10.22 -5.01 3.68
N VAL A 261 -10.10 -5.47 4.92
CA VAL A 261 -11.20 -5.51 5.89
C VAL A 261 -11.21 -4.19 6.65
N HIS A 262 -12.37 -3.56 6.69
CA HIS A 262 -12.59 -2.30 7.36
C HIS A 262 -13.74 -2.40 8.38
N PRO A 263 -13.69 -1.61 9.47
CA PRO A 263 -14.87 -1.36 10.30
C PRO A 263 -16.04 -0.86 9.46
N LYS A 264 -17.28 -1.15 9.86
CA LYS A 264 -18.48 -0.79 9.08
C LYS A 264 -18.63 0.72 8.84
N ASN A 265 -18.06 1.54 9.71
CA ASN A 265 -18.09 3.01 9.65
C ASN A 265 -16.84 3.61 8.99
N ASN A 266 -15.99 2.81 8.32
CA ASN A 266 -14.81 3.34 7.65
C ASN A 266 -15.18 4.42 6.62
N ASN A 267 -14.42 5.50 6.61
CA ASN A 267 -14.67 6.67 5.77
C ASN A 267 -13.36 7.28 5.29
N PHE A 268 -13.12 7.18 3.98
CA PHE A 268 -11.92 7.73 3.34
C PHE A 268 -11.77 9.24 3.57
N TYR A 269 -12.86 10.01 3.47
CA TYR A 269 -12.81 11.46 3.68
C TYR A 269 -12.56 11.84 5.14
N GLU A 270 -12.98 11.00 6.09
CA GLU A 270 -12.61 11.16 7.50
C GLU A 270 -11.12 10.96 7.71
N SER A 271 -10.56 9.90 7.12
CA SER A 271 -9.12 9.70 7.08
C SER A 271 -8.37 10.90 6.48
N CYS A 272 -8.86 11.48 5.38
CA CYS A 272 -8.27 12.69 4.82
C CYS A 272 -8.32 13.87 5.80
N ARG A 273 -9.41 14.05 6.55
CA ARG A 273 -9.51 15.12 7.56
C ARG A 273 -8.52 14.94 8.69
N GLU A 274 -8.44 13.74 9.26
CA GLU A 274 -7.56 13.44 10.38
C GLU A 274 -6.08 13.53 9.99
N LYS A 275 -5.73 13.02 8.81
CA LYS A 275 -4.33 12.86 8.38
C LYS A 275 -3.78 14.05 7.60
N LEU A 276 -4.62 14.73 6.82
CA LEU A 276 -4.23 15.88 5.98
C LEU A 276 -4.69 17.22 6.58
N GLY A 277 -5.38 17.21 7.71
CA GLY A 277 -5.85 18.42 8.38
C GLY A 277 -6.95 19.16 7.61
N TRP A 278 -7.75 18.47 6.80
CA TRP A 278 -8.88 19.11 6.11
C TRP A 278 -9.89 19.64 7.14
N SER A 279 -10.19 20.94 7.05
CA SER A 279 -11.06 21.62 8.00
C SER A 279 -12.54 21.25 7.80
N LEU A 280 -13.27 21.01 8.89
CA LEU A 280 -14.73 20.83 8.86
C LEU A 280 -15.48 22.15 9.01
N ASP A 281 -14.97 23.03 9.87
CA ASP A 281 -15.55 24.34 10.14
C ASP A 281 -14.44 25.35 10.41
N ILE A 282 -14.18 26.20 9.42
CA ILE A 282 -13.19 27.28 9.48
C ILE A 282 -13.70 28.52 10.23
N THR A 283 -14.98 28.54 10.63
CA THR A 283 -15.60 29.68 11.32
C THR A 283 -15.52 29.57 12.84
N ASN A 284 -15.14 28.41 13.36
CA ASN A 284 -15.00 28.17 14.79
C ASN A 284 -13.62 28.66 15.27
N THR A 285 -13.43 29.98 15.31
CA THR A 285 -12.30 30.59 16.03
C THR A 285 -12.40 30.21 17.50
N LYS A 286 -11.43 29.43 18.01
CA LYS A 286 -11.31 29.16 19.45
C LYS A 286 -11.45 30.48 20.24
N PRO A 287 -12.24 30.54 21.32
CA PRO A 287 -12.14 31.66 22.25
C PRO A 287 -10.70 31.73 22.76
N SER A 288 -10.13 32.93 22.67
CA SER A 288 -8.82 33.31 23.21
C SER A 288 -8.67 32.98 24.69
#